data_AF-A0A024FLA3-F1
#
_entry.id   AF-A0A024FLA3-F1
#
_cell.length_a   1.000
_cell.length_b   1.000
_cell.length_c   1.000
_cell.angle_alpha   90.00
_cell.angle_beta   90.00
_cell.angle_gamma   90.00
#
_symmetry.space_group_name_H-M   'P 1'
#
loop_
_entity.id
_entity.type
_entity.pdbx_description
1 polymer ?
#
loop_
_entity_poly.entity_id
_entity_poly.type
_entity_poly.pdbx_seq_one_letter_code
_entity_poly.pdbx_strand_id
1 'polypeptide(L)'
;MKTGILLISILAIVMSTSCASRKNIVYFQDEPLEEGVLMSEPKQLLYKPDDILTINVSALDPDTVKPFNLPVITNNTTSLTSAQGQLQIQTYLVDYDGNIEFPVLGTIKVEGLTRTELTSFLVEKISTMVNDPIVNVRLANFTITIIGEVSNPGTFTIQDERITLLEALGLANDLTIYGQRKNVKLIREVNGEKKFAYVDLTSVNVVNSPVYYLQQNDVIYVEPNNAKVRSSTYNQNNGVLISAVGTLTTILAVFLIK
;
A
#
# COMPACT_ATOMS: atom_id res chain seq x y z
N MET A 1 16.02 -35.11 -49.10
CA MET A 1 16.88 -34.04 -48.51
C MET A 1 16.26 -32.65 -48.57
N LYS A 2 15.76 -32.15 -49.71
CA LYS A 2 15.25 -30.76 -49.83
C LYS A 2 14.01 -30.44 -48.97
N THR A 3 13.09 -31.40 -48.81
CA THR A 3 11.87 -31.24 -47.99
C THR A 3 12.15 -31.21 -46.48
N GLY A 4 13.15 -31.97 -46.00
CA GLY A 4 13.54 -31.98 -44.58
C GLY A 4 14.22 -30.69 -44.13
N ILE A 5 15.05 -30.10 -44.99
CA ILE A 5 15.69 -28.80 -44.72
C ILE A 5 14.64 -27.70 -44.61
N LEU A 6 13.62 -27.73 -45.48
CA LEU A 6 12.54 -26.75 -45.49
C LEU A 6 11.67 -26.82 -44.21
N LEU A 7 11.44 -28.02 -43.68
CA LEU A 7 10.66 -28.24 -42.46
C LEU A 7 11.42 -27.79 -41.20
N ILE A 8 12.73 -28.02 -41.15
CA ILE A 8 13.61 -27.54 -40.06
C ILE A 8 13.70 -26.02 -40.07
N SER A 9 13.79 -25.39 -41.25
CA SER A 9 13.78 -23.93 -41.38
C SER A 9 12.46 -23.31 -40.93
N ILE A 10 11.32 -23.93 -41.23
CA ILE A 10 10.01 -23.45 -40.75
C ILE A 10 9.90 -23.58 -39.23
N LEU A 11 10.35 -24.68 -38.64
CA LEU A 11 10.35 -24.86 -37.18
C LEU A 11 11.28 -23.85 -36.47
N ALA A 12 12.44 -23.54 -37.06
CA ALA A 12 13.36 -22.54 -36.54
C ALA A 12 12.78 -21.11 -36.56
N ILE A 13 12.00 -20.77 -37.60
CA ILE A 13 11.29 -19.48 -37.71
C ILE A 13 10.15 -19.37 -36.68
N VAL A 14 9.43 -20.47 -36.42
CA VAL A 14 8.38 -20.51 -35.38
C VAL A 14 8.95 -20.36 -33.97
N MET A 15 10.18 -20.81 -33.73
CA MET A 15 10.86 -20.69 -32.43
C MET A 15 11.46 -19.31 -32.16
N SER A 16 11.50 -18.40 -33.14
CA SER A 16 12.14 -17.08 -33.01
C SER A 16 11.18 -15.94 -32.58
N THR A 17 9.90 -16.20 -32.34
CA THR A 17 8.90 -15.15 -32.04
C THR A 17 8.67 -14.89 -30.53
N SER A 18 9.70 -14.98 -29.69
CA SER A 18 9.58 -14.66 -28.25
C SER A 18 10.16 -13.28 -27.93
N CYS A 19 9.49 -12.22 -28.37
CA CYS A 19 9.75 -10.87 -27.84
C CYS A 19 8.77 -10.59 -26.69
N ALA A 20 9.22 -10.75 -25.45
CA ALA A 20 8.52 -10.18 -24.30
C ALA A 20 8.58 -8.64 -24.41
N SER A 21 7.42 -7.98 -24.45
CA SER A 21 7.35 -6.53 -24.67
C SER A 21 7.75 -5.76 -23.40
N ARG A 22 8.91 -5.08 -23.44
CA ARG A 22 9.42 -4.17 -22.40
C ARG A 22 8.40 -3.09 -22.00
N LYS A 23 7.48 -2.73 -22.92
CA LYS A 23 6.49 -1.66 -22.75
C LYS A 23 5.50 -1.88 -21.58
N ASN A 24 5.40 -3.08 -21.03
CA ASN A 24 4.44 -3.37 -19.95
C ASN A 24 5.07 -3.45 -18.55
N ILE A 25 6.40 -3.32 -18.44
CA ILE A 25 7.13 -3.50 -17.18
C ILE A 25 7.90 -2.25 -16.71
N VAL A 26 8.10 -1.26 -17.59
CA VAL A 26 8.86 -0.04 -17.26
C VAL A 26 7.90 1.02 -16.73
N TYR A 27 8.31 1.78 -15.72
CA TYR A 27 7.56 2.93 -15.20
C TYR A 27 7.75 4.16 -16.09
N PHE A 28 6.78 5.07 -16.10
CA PHE A 28 6.98 6.44 -16.64
C PHE A 28 7.52 6.50 -18.08
N GLN A 29 6.92 5.74 -18.99
CA GLN A 29 7.42 5.56 -20.35
C GLN A 29 7.01 6.66 -21.33
N ASP A 30 6.08 7.52 -20.95
CA ASP A 30 5.61 8.61 -21.81
C ASP A 30 6.65 9.77 -21.79
N GLU A 31 6.89 10.41 -22.95
CA GLU A 31 7.88 11.49 -23.15
C GLU A 31 7.66 12.68 -22.18
N PRO A 32 8.73 13.43 -21.83
CA PRO A 32 8.80 14.17 -20.58
C PRO A 32 7.84 15.35 -20.55
N LEU A 33 7.23 15.54 -19.39
CA LEU A 33 6.57 16.79 -19.00
C LEU A 33 7.60 17.92 -19.19
N GLU A 34 7.38 18.83 -20.15
CA GLU A 34 8.07 20.12 -20.25
C GLU A 34 8.25 20.69 -18.84
N GLU A 35 9.48 20.74 -18.28
CA GLU A 35 9.81 21.16 -16.89
C GLU A 35 8.58 21.44 -16.01
N GLY A 36 7.82 20.37 -15.77
CA GLY A 36 6.40 20.52 -15.49
C GLY A 36 6.19 20.52 -14.01
N VAL A 37 5.77 21.65 -13.45
CA VAL A 37 5.27 21.69 -12.08
C VAL A 37 4.12 20.70 -11.98
N LEU A 38 4.37 19.55 -11.36
CA LEU A 38 3.36 18.55 -11.06
C LEU A 38 2.45 19.11 -9.97
N MET A 39 1.37 19.79 -10.39
CA MET A 39 0.39 20.40 -9.50
C MET A 39 -0.59 19.35 -8.97
N SER A 40 -0.09 18.41 -8.18
CA SER A 40 -0.96 17.73 -7.22
C SER A 40 -0.82 18.50 -5.91
N GLU A 41 -1.71 19.46 -5.66
CA GLU A 41 -1.82 19.98 -4.29
C GLU A 41 -2.18 18.80 -3.37
N PRO A 42 -1.33 18.47 -2.38
CA PRO A 42 -1.58 17.32 -1.52
C PRO A 42 -2.86 17.59 -0.73
N LYS A 43 -3.91 16.82 -1.02
CA LYS A 43 -5.14 16.86 -0.22
C LYS A 43 -4.81 16.39 1.19
N GLN A 44 -4.98 17.27 2.17
CA GLN A 44 -4.70 16.96 3.57
C GLN A 44 -5.64 15.86 4.07
N LEU A 45 -5.11 14.98 4.92
CA LEU A 45 -5.90 13.96 5.59
C LEU A 45 -6.87 14.64 6.56
N LEU A 46 -8.14 14.26 6.46
CA LEU A 46 -9.20 14.69 7.37
C LEU A 46 -9.56 13.53 8.28
N TYR A 47 -9.74 13.81 9.57
CA TYR A 47 -10.18 12.79 10.51
C TYR A 47 -11.63 12.38 10.25
N LYS A 48 -11.93 11.11 10.47
CA LYS A 48 -13.25 10.49 10.27
C LYS A 48 -13.55 9.47 11.38
N PRO A 49 -14.80 8.99 11.50
CA PRO A 49 -15.12 7.89 12.40
C PRO A 49 -14.22 6.67 12.20
N ASP A 50 -13.94 5.94 13.28
CA ASP A 50 -13.01 4.80 13.36
C ASP A 50 -11.51 5.13 13.25
N ASP A 51 -11.15 6.42 13.08
CA ASP A 51 -9.76 6.86 13.25
C ASP A 51 -9.34 6.73 14.72
N ILE A 52 -8.08 6.35 14.94
CA ILE A 52 -7.50 6.28 16.28
C ILE A 52 -6.39 7.32 16.35
N LEU A 53 -6.54 8.30 17.23
CA LEU A 53 -5.59 9.38 17.41
C LEU A 53 -4.72 9.13 18.64
N THR A 54 -3.50 9.63 18.59
CA THR A 54 -2.66 9.85 19.77
C THR A 54 -2.46 11.34 19.91
N ILE A 55 -2.64 11.84 21.12
CA ILE A 55 -2.51 13.26 21.44
C ILE A 55 -1.59 13.36 22.65
N ASN A 56 -0.48 14.07 22.48
CA ASN A 56 0.47 14.35 23.54
C ASN A 56 0.58 15.86 23.75
N VAL A 57 0.38 16.29 24.99
CA VAL A 57 0.50 17.69 25.40
C VAL A 57 1.81 17.87 26.14
N SER A 58 2.55 18.93 25.87
CA SER A 58 3.81 19.25 26.54
C SER A 58 3.86 20.74 26.84
N ALA A 59 4.56 21.12 27.91
CA ALA A 59 4.76 22.51 28.28
C ALA A 59 6.12 22.64 29.00
N LEU A 60 6.54 23.87 29.27
CA LEU A 60 7.77 24.13 30.02
C LEU A 60 7.74 23.50 31.42
N ASP A 61 6.59 23.55 32.09
CA ASP A 61 6.33 22.85 33.35
C ASP A 61 5.51 21.57 33.09
N PRO A 62 6.12 20.37 33.19
CA PRO A 62 5.43 19.11 32.94
C PRO A 62 4.26 18.83 33.88
N ASP A 63 4.25 19.40 35.09
CA ASP A 63 3.20 19.13 36.08
C ASP A 63 1.86 19.75 35.67
N THR A 64 1.90 20.86 34.94
CA THR A 64 0.70 21.56 34.44
C THR A 64 -0.04 20.78 33.35
N VAL A 65 0.67 19.90 32.63
CA VAL A 65 0.10 19.13 31.51
C VAL A 65 -0.24 17.68 31.86
N LYS A 66 0.14 17.20 33.06
CA LYS A 66 -0.20 15.86 33.54
C LYS A 66 -1.68 15.50 33.40
N PRO A 67 -2.65 16.40 33.70
CA PRO A 67 -4.07 16.09 33.54
C PRO A 67 -4.49 15.76 32.09
N PHE A 68 -3.76 16.25 31.09
CA PHE A 68 -4.04 16.00 29.67
C PHE A 68 -3.39 14.72 29.14
N ASN A 69 -2.36 14.22 29.84
CA ASN A 69 -1.61 13.02 29.47
C ASN A 69 -1.89 11.89 30.46
N LEU A 70 -3.13 11.39 30.46
CA LEU A 70 -3.53 10.34 31.39
C LEU A 70 -2.68 9.07 31.17
N PRO A 71 -2.06 8.50 32.22
CA PRO A 71 -1.30 7.26 32.09
C PRO A 71 -2.25 6.09 31.84
N VAL A 72 -1.97 5.30 30.80
CA VAL A 72 -2.68 4.04 30.56
C VAL A 72 -2.17 3.00 31.55
N ILE A 73 -2.89 2.80 32.65
CA ILE A 73 -2.60 1.71 33.59
C ILE A 73 -3.17 0.42 33.00
N THR A 74 -2.32 -0.36 32.35
CA THR A 74 -2.68 -1.73 31.97
C THR A 74 -2.60 -2.62 33.21
N ASN A 75 -3.75 -3.06 33.70
CA ASN A 75 -3.84 -4.08 34.75
C ASN A 75 -3.52 -5.46 34.17
N ASN A 76 -2.34 -5.65 33.60
CA ASN A 76 -1.93 -6.97 33.13
C ASN A 76 -1.33 -7.74 34.32
N THR A 77 -2.19 -8.42 35.07
CA THR A 77 -1.86 -9.27 36.24
C THR A 77 -1.07 -10.54 35.89
N THR A 78 -0.41 -10.60 34.73
CA THR A 78 0.28 -11.81 34.26
C THR A 78 1.62 -11.50 33.59
N SER A 79 2.56 -10.86 34.29
CA SER A 79 4.01 -10.95 34.04
C SER A 79 4.82 -10.15 35.08
N LEU A 80 5.24 -10.82 36.16
CA LEU A 80 6.11 -10.30 37.23
C LEU A 80 7.59 -10.15 36.81
N THR A 81 7.92 -10.06 35.51
CA THR A 81 9.32 -10.09 35.02
C THR A 81 9.71 -8.97 34.06
N SER A 82 8.88 -7.93 33.88
CA SER A 82 9.31 -6.73 33.14
C SER A 82 8.74 -5.47 33.78
N ALA A 83 9.36 -5.03 34.88
CA ALA A 83 9.23 -3.68 35.41
C ALA A 83 9.99 -2.66 34.54
N GLN A 84 9.73 -2.66 33.23
CA GLN A 84 9.95 -1.50 32.38
C GLN A 84 8.55 -0.95 32.12
N GLY A 85 8.17 0.05 32.92
CA GLY A 85 6.95 0.83 32.73
C GLY A 85 7.04 1.53 31.38
N GLN A 86 6.63 0.84 30.33
CA GLN A 86 6.51 1.40 29.00
C GLN A 86 5.34 2.37 29.08
N LEU A 87 5.64 3.67 29.01
CA LEU A 87 4.65 4.74 28.88
C LEU A 87 3.85 4.45 27.61
N GLN A 88 2.71 3.77 27.76
CA GLN A 88 1.78 3.57 26.67
C GLN A 88 1.10 4.92 26.44
N ILE A 89 1.25 5.46 25.22
CA ILE A 89 0.59 6.70 24.82
C ILE A 89 -0.90 6.39 24.70
N GLN A 90 -1.74 7.17 25.40
CA GLN A 90 -3.19 7.03 25.32
C GLN A 90 -3.68 7.25 23.89
N THR A 91 -4.58 6.38 23.45
CA THR A 91 -5.26 6.48 22.15
C THR A 91 -6.69 6.97 22.32
N TYR A 92 -7.18 7.66 21.32
CA TYR A 92 -8.52 8.24 21.27
C TYR A 92 -9.22 7.77 20.00
N LEU A 93 -10.27 6.97 20.15
CA LEU A 93 -11.09 6.51 19.02
C LEU A 93 -12.09 7.60 18.66
N VAL A 94 -12.15 7.96 17.38
CA VAL A 94 -13.18 8.85 16.83
C VAL A 94 -14.49 8.08 16.72
N ASP A 95 -15.51 8.50 17.45
CA ASP A 95 -16.83 7.89 17.43
C ASP A 95 -17.61 8.20 16.13
N TYR A 96 -18.78 7.58 15.97
CA TYR A 96 -19.65 7.80 14.81
C TYR A 96 -20.31 9.18 14.77
N ASP A 97 -20.32 9.90 15.89
CA ASP A 97 -20.70 11.31 15.95
C ASP A 97 -19.50 12.23 15.64
N GLY A 98 -18.34 11.67 15.28
CA GLY A 98 -17.12 12.37 14.88
C GLY A 98 -16.36 13.03 16.03
N ASN A 99 -16.58 12.57 17.27
CA ASN A 99 -15.97 13.14 18.47
C ASN A 99 -14.92 12.21 19.09
N ILE A 100 -14.10 12.77 19.98
CA ILE A 100 -13.30 12.01 20.95
C ILE A 100 -13.52 12.53 22.37
N GLU A 101 -13.32 11.66 23.35
CA GLU A 101 -13.27 12.04 24.77
C GLU A 101 -11.84 12.40 25.16
N PHE A 102 -11.55 13.69 25.28
CA PHE A 102 -10.22 14.19 25.62
C PHE A 102 -10.17 14.65 27.09
N PRO A 103 -9.10 14.34 27.85
CA PRO A 103 -9.03 14.69 29.27
C PRO A 103 -9.13 16.21 29.47
N VAL A 104 -9.78 16.62 30.56
CA VAL A 104 -10.06 18.02 30.93
C VAL A 104 -11.05 18.75 30.00
N LEU A 105 -10.92 18.59 28.67
CA LEU A 105 -11.77 19.25 27.68
C LEU A 105 -13.10 18.50 27.43
N GLY A 106 -13.18 17.22 27.81
CA GLY A 106 -14.34 16.36 27.58
C GLY A 106 -14.50 16.00 26.10
N THR A 107 -15.75 15.91 25.65
CA THR A 107 -16.10 15.62 24.26
C THR A 107 -15.66 16.74 23.33
N ILE A 108 -14.84 16.41 22.33
CA ILE A 108 -14.42 17.34 21.28
C ILE A 108 -14.72 16.78 19.89
N LYS A 109 -15.26 17.61 19.00
CA LYS A 109 -15.49 17.25 17.59
C LYS A 109 -14.18 17.30 16.82
N VAL A 110 -13.80 16.19 16.19
CA VAL A 110 -12.55 16.07 15.41
C VAL A 110 -12.78 15.73 13.94
N GLU A 111 -13.92 15.12 13.62
CA GLU A 111 -14.27 14.77 12.24
C GLU A 111 -14.22 16.00 11.32
N GLY A 112 -13.62 15.81 10.15
CA GLY A 112 -13.47 16.85 9.14
C GLY A 112 -12.33 17.83 9.40
N LEU A 113 -11.69 17.78 10.58
CA LEU A 113 -10.48 18.56 10.85
C LEU A 113 -9.25 17.88 10.27
N THR A 114 -8.33 18.70 9.80
CA THR A 114 -6.95 18.33 9.53
C THR A 114 -6.19 18.22 10.85
N ARG A 115 -5.03 17.56 10.83
CA ARG A 115 -4.12 17.55 11.99
C ARG A 115 -3.78 18.96 12.47
N THR A 116 -3.51 19.88 11.55
CA THR A 116 -3.14 21.26 11.87
C THR A 116 -4.30 21.98 12.56
N GLU A 117 -5.51 21.87 12.02
CA GLU A 117 -6.70 22.49 12.62
C GLU A 117 -7.01 21.93 14.01
N LEU A 118 -6.96 20.61 14.19
CA LEU A 118 -7.15 19.98 15.50
C LEU A 118 -6.05 20.40 16.49
N THR A 119 -4.80 20.48 16.03
CA THR A 119 -3.68 20.94 16.87
C THR A 119 -3.90 22.39 17.32
N SER A 120 -4.23 23.28 16.40
CA SER A 120 -4.52 24.69 16.71
C SER A 120 -5.70 24.82 17.66
N PHE A 121 -6.78 24.07 17.44
CA PHE A 121 -7.94 24.02 18.32
C PHE A 121 -7.56 23.60 19.75
N LEU A 122 -6.77 22.53 19.89
CA LEU A 122 -6.32 22.05 21.20
C LEU A 122 -5.39 23.05 21.89
N VAL A 123 -4.44 23.64 21.16
CA VAL A 123 -3.55 24.68 21.70
C VAL A 123 -4.36 25.85 22.22
N GLU A 124 -5.34 26.34 21.47
CA GLU A 124 -6.21 27.45 21.89
C GLU A 124 -6.95 27.12 23.19
N LYS A 125 -7.58 25.94 23.27
CA LYS A 125 -8.32 25.52 24.46
C LYS A 125 -7.41 25.32 25.68
N ILE A 126 -6.27 24.67 25.50
CA ILE A 126 -5.33 24.35 26.58
C ILE A 126 -4.61 25.61 27.09
N SER A 127 -4.38 26.60 26.21
CA SER A 127 -3.74 27.88 26.58
C SER A 127 -4.51 28.69 27.61
N THR A 128 -5.79 28.37 27.84
CA THR A 128 -6.59 28.98 28.93
C THR A 128 -6.20 28.48 30.32
N MET A 129 -5.48 27.36 30.41
CA MET A 129 -5.13 26.66 31.65
C MET A 129 -3.62 26.46 31.82
N VAL A 130 -2.88 26.36 30.72
CA VAL A 130 -1.44 26.10 30.68
C VAL A 130 -0.76 27.16 29.82
N ASN A 131 0.37 27.70 30.28
CA ASN A 131 1.16 28.66 29.50
C ASN A 131 1.95 27.92 28.41
N ASP A 132 1.89 28.44 27.18
CA ASP A 132 2.62 27.96 26.00
C ASP A 132 2.59 26.42 25.79
N PRO A 133 1.39 25.81 25.68
CA PRO A 133 1.29 24.37 25.46
C PRO A 133 1.70 24.00 24.03
N ILE A 134 2.44 22.90 23.91
CA ILE A 134 2.77 22.23 22.66
C ILE A 134 1.90 20.98 22.55
N VAL A 135 1.13 20.86 21.47
CA VAL A 135 0.28 19.69 21.22
C VAL A 135 0.81 18.94 20.01
N ASN A 136 1.00 17.62 20.16
CA ASN A 136 1.31 16.73 19.04
C ASN A 136 0.15 15.75 18.85
N VAL A 137 -0.46 15.79 17.66
CA VAL A 137 -1.53 14.88 17.26
C VAL A 137 -1.01 13.97 16.16
N ARG A 138 -1.27 12.66 16.26
CA ARG A 138 -0.95 11.68 15.21
C ARG A 138 -2.08 10.67 15.03
N LEU A 139 -2.30 10.25 13.79
CA LEU A 139 -3.16 9.12 13.45
C LEU A 139 -2.40 7.81 13.71
N ALA A 140 -2.89 7.00 14.64
CA ALA A 140 -2.23 5.79 15.11
C ALA A 140 -2.55 4.55 14.28
N ASN A 141 -3.71 4.51 13.62
CA ASN A 141 -4.18 3.36 12.83
C ASN A 141 -4.21 3.63 11.33
N PHE A 142 -3.35 4.54 10.82
CA PHE A 142 -3.18 4.68 9.39
C PHE A 142 -2.53 3.42 8.83
N THR A 143 -3.35 2.55 8.24
CA THR A 143 -2.88 1.35 7.55
C THR A 143 -3.26 1.37 6.08
N ILE A 144 -2.45 0.71 5.27
CA ILE A 144 -2.75 0.39 3.87
C ILE A 144 -2.51 -1.10 3.65
N THR A 145 -3.23 -1.71 2.72
CA THR A 145 -3.07 -3.13 2.39
C THR A 145 -2.64 -3.27 0.94
N ILE A 146 -1.62 -4.07 0.68
CA ILE A 146 -1.10 -4.32 -0.66
C ILE A 146 -1.12 -5.81 -0.92
N ILE A 147 -1.82 -6.23 -1.97
CA ILE A 147 -2.07 -7.64 -2.29
C ILE A 147 -1.91 -7.91 -3.80
N GLY A 148 -1.78 -9.18 -4.15
CA GLY A 148 -1.62 -9.62 -5.53
C GLY A 148 -0.15 -9.79 -5.91
N GLU A 149 0.20 -9.43 -7.14
CA GLU A 149 1.51 -9.72 -7.74
C GLU A 149 2.57 -8.65 -7.38
N VAL A 150 2.88 -8.59 -6.09
CA VAL A 150 3.96 -7.80 -5.47
C VAL A 150 4.94 -8.70 -4.73
N SER A 151 6.14 -8.21 -4.44
CA SER A 151 7.18 -9.01 -3.80
C SER A 151 6.85 -9.34 -2.33
N ASN A 152 6.26 -8.40 -1.59
CA ASN A 152 5.88 -8.56 -0.18
C ASN A 152 4.44 -8.07 0.06
N PRO A 153 3.42 -8.92 -0.19
CA PRO A 153 2.04 -8.56 0.08
C PRO A 153 1.76 -8.55 1.59
N GLY A 154 0.91 -7.62 2.04
CA GLY A 154 0.54 -7.48 3.44
C GLY A 154 -0.14 -6.16 3.76
N THR A 155 -0.49 -5.99 5.04
CA THR A 155 -0.98 -4.72 5.59
C THR A 155 0.17 -4.01 6.29
N PHE A 156 0.34 -2.72 5.99
CA PHE A 156 1.42 -1.88 6.47
C PHE A 156 0.85 -0.71 7.25
N THR A 157 1.37 -0.51 8.47
CA THR A 157 1.08 0.69 9.27
C THR A 157 2.01 1.81 8.84
N ILE A 158 1.42 2.96 8.53
CA ILE A 158 2.09 4.14 8.03
C ILE A 158 2.32 5.09 9.20
N GLN A 159 3.59 5.42 9.45
CA GLN A 159 3.96 6.35 10.52
C GLN A 159 3.82 7.81 10.10
N ASP A 160 3.91 8.06 8.80
CA ASP A 160 3.78 9.38 8.20
C ASP A 160 2.31 9.78 8.02
N GLU A 161 2.04 11.08 7.98
CA GLU A 161 0.69 11.62 7.77
C GLU A 161 0.16 11.39 6.36
N ARG A 162 1.04 11.03 5.44
CA ARG A 162 0.72 10.78 4.04
C ARG A 162 1.61 9.68 3.50
N ILE A 163 1.05 8.94 2.55
CA ILE A 163 1.81 8.02 1.72
C ILE A 163 1.23 8.02 0.31
N THR A 164 2.10 7.97 -0.68
CA THR A 164 1.73 7.87 -2.09
C THR A 164 1.60 6.41 -2.51
N LEU A 165 0.90 6.16 -3.60
CA LEU A 165 0.81 4.84 -4.21
C LEU A 165 2.20 4.24 -4.51
N LEU A 166 3.16 5.05 -4.93
CA LEU A 166 4.51 4.59 -5.25
C LEU A 166 5.31 4.22 -3.99
N GLU A 167 5.24 5.04 -2.94
CA GLU A 167 5.86 4.74 -1.64
C GLU A 167 5.28 3.46 -1.04
N ALA A 168 3.96 3.29 -1.11
CA ALA A 168 3.27 2.07 -0.70
C ALA A 168 3.80 0.84 -1.43
N LEU A 169 3.86 0.88 -2.77
CA LEU A 169 4.43 -0.22 -3.55
C LEU A 169 5.90 -0.47 -3.19
N GLY A 170 6.65 0.58 -2.84
CA GLY A 170 7.99 0.46 -2.27
C GLY A 170 8.04 -0.32 -0.95
N LEU A 171 7.08 -0.10 -0.03
CA LEU A 171 6.96 -0.88 1.21
C LEU A 171 6.69 -2.38 0.93
N ALA A 172 5.99 -2.68 -0.15
CA ALA A 172 5.77 -4.05 -0.62
C ALA A 172 6.92 -4.62 -1.46
N ASN A 173 8.10 -4.00 -1.46
CA ASN A 173 9.27 -4.37 -2.29
C ASN A 173 8.96 -4.42 -3.80
N ASP A 174 8.11 -3.50 -4.26
CA ASP A 174 7.66 -3.31 -5.64
C ASP A 174 6.87 -4.51 -6.22
N LEU A 175 6.27 -4.29 -7.40
CA LEU A 175 5.62 -5.27 -8.23
C LEU A 175 6.65 -6.26 -8.76
N THR A 176 6.30 -7.54 -8.79
CA THR A 176 7.15 -8.53 -9.46
C THR A 176 7.20 -8.26 -10.98
N ILE A 177 8.06 -8.99 -11.69
CA ILE A 177 8.07 -8.97 -13.17
C ILE A 177 6.74 -9.40 -13.80
N TYR A 178 5.90 -10.09 -13.02
CA TYR A 178 4.60 -10.55 -13.45
C TYR A 178 3.48 -9.57 -13.11
N GLY A 179 3.72 -8.53 -12.31
CA GLY A 179 2.69 -7.56 -11.93
C GLY A 179 2.29 -6.64 -13.08
N GLN A 180 0.98 -6.49 -13.30
CA GLN A 180 0.43 -5.60 -14.32
C GLN A 180 0.47 -4.14 -13.85
N ARG A 181 1.45 -3.38 -14.36
CA ARG A 181 1.65 -1.95 -14.02
C ARG A 181 0.58 -1.02 -14.59
N LYS A 182 -0.09 -1.43 -15.68
CA LYS A 182 -1.14 -0.62 -16.34
C LYS A 182 -2.51 -0.69 -15.66
N ASN A 183 -2.71 -1.66 -14.77
CA ASN A 183 -4.02 -1.97 -14.20
C ASN A 183 -3.93 -2.22 -12.69
N VAL A 184 -3.27 -1.31 -11.97
CA VAL A 184 -3.23 -1.40 -10.50
C VAL A 184 -4.55 -0.90 -9.95
N LYS A 185 -5.25 -1.75 -9.20
CA LYS A 185 -6.57 -1.46 -8.65
C LYS A 185 -6.43 -0.92 -7.24
N LEU A 186 -7.00 0.24 -6.98
CA LEU A 186 -7.15 0.80 -5.64
C LEU A 186 -8.61 0.65 -5.20
N ILE A 187 -8.81 0.19 -3.97
CA ILE A 187 -10.10 0.02 -3.32
C ILE A 187 -10.09 0.94 -2.09
N ARG A 188 -11.09 1.83 -2.01
CA ARG A 188 -11.22 2.80 -0.93
C ARG A 188 -12.64 2.82 -0.42
N GLU A 189 -12.79 2.87 0.90
CA GLU A 189 -14.08 3.06 1.52
C GLU A 189 -14.37 4.54 1.75
N VAL A 190 -15.50 5.02 1.25
CA VAL A 190 -15.96 6.41 1.39
C VAL A 190 -17.42 6.36 1.83
N ASN A 191 -17.72 6.85 3.03
CA ASN A 191 -19.07 6.88 3.60
C ASN A 191 -19.75 5.48 3.62
N GLY A 192 -18.99 4.44 3.97
CA GLY A 192 -19.48 3.05 3.99
C GLY A 192 -19.59 2.37 2.62
N GLU A 193 -19.33 3.10 1.52
CA GLU A 193 -19.33 2.53 0.17
C GLU A 193 -17.90 2.25 -0.32
N LYS A 194 -17.68 1.06 -0.87
CA LYS A 194 -16.40 0.71 -1.50
C LYS A 194 -16.34 1.27 -2.92
N LYS A 195 -15.44 2.22 -3.14
CA LYS A 195 -15.08 2.77 -4.45
C LYS A 195 -13.83 2.10 -4.98
N PHE A 196 -13.75 2.01 -6.30
CA PHE A 196 -12.64 1.40 -7.01
C PHE A 196 -12.06 2.39 -8.02
N ALA A 197 -10.74 2.42 -8.13
CA ALA A 197 -10.02 3.17 -9.16
C ALA A 197 -8.94 2.28 -9.77
N TYR A 198 -8.64 2.51 -11.04
CA TYR A 198 -7.54 1.85 -11.73
C TYR A 198 -6.46 2.87 -12.06
N VAL A 199 -5.21 2.46 -11.90
CA VAL A 199 -4.05 3.34 -12.05
C VAL A 199 -3.05 2.69 -13.01
N ASP A 200 -2.59 3.48 -13.97
CA ASP A 200 -1.51 3.12 -14.89
C ASP A 200 -0.19 3.70 -14.38
N LEU A 201 0.64 2.84 -13.79
CA LEU A 201 1.98 3.18 -13.30
C LEU A 201 3.02 3.35 -14.43
N THR A 202 2.68 2.97 -15.67
CA THR A 202 3.56 3.17 -16.82
C THR A 202 3.50 4.60 -17.35
N SER A 203 2.48 5.38 -16.97
CA SER A 203 2.37 6.79 -17.34
C SER A 203 2.88 7.71 -16.24
N VAL A 204 3.58 8.78 -16.61
CA VAL A 204 4.00 9.84 -15.66
C VAL A 204 2.79 10.51 -15.00
N ASN A 205 1.64 10.54 -15.68
CA ASN A 205 0.42 11.19 -15.20
C ASN A 205 -0.20 10.54 -13.95
N VAL A 206 0.31 9.37 -13.50
CA VAL A 206 -0.11 8.75 -12.24
C VAL A 206 -0.02 9.69 -11.04
N VAL A 207 0.97 10.57 -11.03
CA VAL A 207 1.18 11.56 -9.96
C VAL A 207 0.04 12.57 -9.82
N ASN A 208 -0.73 12.78 -10.90
CA ASN A 208 -1.90 13.66 -10.92
C ASN A 208 -3.21 12.88 -10.65
N SER A 209 -3.13 11.57 -10.41
CA SER A 209 -4.30 10.76 -10.11
C SER A 209 -4.96 11.23 -8.81
N PRO A 210 -6.30 11.32 -8.73
CA PRO A 210 -7.00 11.67 -7.49
C PRO A 210 -6.79 10.63 -6.37
N VAL A 211 -6.25 9.45 -6.71
CA VAL A 211 -5.91 8.38 -5.77
C VAL A 211 -4.40 8.18 -5.62
N TYR A 212 -3.58 9.14 -6.08
CA TYR A 212 -2.13 9.08 -5.94
C TYR A 212 -1.70 9.09 -4.47
N TYR A 213 -2.34 9.95 -3.66
CA TYR A 213 -2.22 9.90 -2.20
C TYR A 213 -3.23 8.92 -1.62
N LEU A 214 -2.72 8.00 -0.81
CA LEU A 214 -3.52 6.98 -0.18
C LEU A 214 -4.21 7.52 1.06
N GLN A 215 -5.31 6.88 1.41
CA GLN A 215 -6.07 7.12 2.62
C GLN A 215 -6.01 5.89 3.50
N GLN A 216 -6.35 6.10 4.76
CA GLN A 216 -6.47 5.02 5.72
C GLN A 216 -7.43 3.94 5.24
N ASN A 217 -6.98 2.69 5.39
CA ASN A 217 -7.63 1.45 4.98
C ASN A 217 -7.75 1.25 3.46
N ASP A 218 -6.99 1.99 2.66
CA ASP A 218 -6.89 1.72 1.23
C ASP A 218 -6.31 0.32 0.98
N VAL A 219 -6.87 -0.36 -0.02
CA VAL A 219 -6.37 -1.65 -0.52
C VAL A 219 -5.88 -1.48 -1.94
N ILE A 220 -4.61 -1.82 -2.17
CA ILE A 220 -3.96 -1.84 -3.47
C ILE A 220 -3.88 -3.29 -3.91
N TYR A 221 -4.42 -3.57 -5.09
CA TYR A 221 -4.38 -4.88 -5.70
C TYR A 221 -3.67 -4.81 -7.04
N VAL A 222 -2.63 -5.65 -7.17
CA VAL A 222 -1.87 -5.80 -8.42
C VAL A 222 -2.24 -7.13 -9.07
N GLU A 223 -2.79 -7.06 -10.27
CA GLU A 223 -3.11 -8.26 -11.04
C GLU A 223 -1.85 -8.94 -11.61
N PRO A 224 -1.81 -10.28 -11.64
CA PRO A 224 -0.79 -11.00 -12.37
C PRO A 224 -0.99 -10.83 -13.88
N ASN A 225 0.08 -10.82 -14.65
CA ASN A 225 0.03 -10.75 -16.10
C ASN A 225 -0.38 -12.10 -16.72
N ASN A 226 -0.73 -12.07 -18.00
CA ASN A 226 -1.14 -13.26 -18.75
C ASN A 226 -0.12 -14.41 -18.71
N ALA A 227 1.18 -14.11 -18.61
CA ALA A 227 2.20 -15.16 -18.53
C ALA A 227 2.11 -15.93 -17.21
N LYS A 228 1.90 -15.24 -16.09
CA LYS A 228 1.72 -15.83 -14.76
C LYS A 228 0.38 -16.56 -14.62
N VAL A 229 -0.69 -16.04 -15.22
CA VAL A 229 -2.00 -16.73 -15.25
C VAL A 229 -1.93 -18.02 -16.09
N ARG A 230 -1.19 -18.00 -17.21
CA ARG A 230 -1.01 -19.22 -18.03
C ARG A 230 -0.13 -20.25 -17.33
N SER A 231 0.90 -19.81 -16.58
CA SER A 231 1.75 -20.73 -15.84
C SER A 231 1.05 -21.34 -14.63
N SER A 232 0.05 -20.69 -14.02
CA SER A 232 -0.75 -21.30 -12.94
C SER A 232 -1.69 -22.41 -13.44
N THR A 233 -2.05 -22.40 -14.72
CA THR A 233 -2.83 -23.47 -15.37
C THR A 233 -1.92 -24.62 -15.85
N TYR A 234 -0.59 -24.49 -15.72
CA TYR A 234 0.36 -25.50 -16.16
C TYR A 234 0.28 -26.75 -15.28
N ASN A 235 -0.34 -27.81 -15.80
CA ASN A 235 -0.43 -29.11 -15.16
C ASN A 235 0.96 -29.76 -15.12
N GLN A 236 1.41 -30.19 -13.93
CA GLN A 236 2.72 -30.83 -13.72
C GLN A 236 2.94 -32.08 -14.60
N ASN A 237 1.87 -32.71 -15.09
CA ASN A 237 1.93 -33.86 -15.99
C ASN A 237 2.33 -33.50 -17.44
N ASN A 238 2.30 -32.23 -17.85
CA ASN A 238 2.72 -31.84 -19.19
C ASN A 238 4.22 -32.02 -19.42
N GLY A 239 5.05 -31.89 -18.37
CA GLY A 239 6.48 -32.22 -18.48
C GLY A 239 6.72 -33.70 -18.79
N VAL A 240 5.89 -34.58 -18.23
CA VAL A 240 5.91 -36.02 -18.51
C VAL A 240 5.41 -36.33 -19.92
N LEU A 241 4.38 -35.62 -20.40
CA LEU A 241 3.92 -35.75 -21.78
C LEU A 241 4.96 -35.26 -22.79
N ILE A 242 5.61 -34.12 -22.53
CA ILE A 242 6.68 -33.58 -23.39
C ILE A 242 7.87 -34.55 -23.42
N SER A 243 8.28 -35.12 -22.28
CA SER A 243 9.37 -36.11 -22.25
C SER A 243 8.99 -37.44 -22.91
N ALA A 244 7.74 -37.89 -22.78
CA ALA A 244 7.23 -39.07 -23.47
C ALA A 244 7.20 -38.89 -25.00
N VAL A 245 6.75 -37.73 -25.50
CA VAL A 245 6.79 -37.42 -26.94
C VAL A 245 8.23 -37.29 -27.43
N GLY A 246 9.12 -36.67 -26.66
CA GLY A 246 10.55 -36.55 -26.98
C GLY A 246 11.24 -37.91 -27.08
N THR A 247 10.98 -38.80 -26.13
CA THR A 247 11.54 -40.17 -26.16
C THR A 247 11.00 -40.97 -27.33
N LEU A 248 9.69 -40.91 -27.61
CA LEU A 248 9.07 -41.61 -28.73
C LEU A 248 9.61 -41.14 -30.10
N THR A 249 9.77 -39.82 -30.28
CA THR A 249 10.34 -39.23 -31.51
C THR A 249 11.81 -39.63 -31.68
N THR A 250 12.58 -39.71 -30.60
CA THR A 250 13.98 -40.19 -30.63
C THR A 250 14.04 -41.67 -31.04
N ILE A 251 13.17 -42.52 -30.49
CA ILE A 251 13.08 -43.93 -30.87
C ILE A 251 12.77 -44.07 -32.36
N LEU A 252 11.75 -43.37 -32.86
CA LEU A 252 11.37 -43.40 -34.28
C LEU A 252 12.51 -42.92 -35.20
N ALA A 253 13.25 -41.89 -34.80
CA ALA A 253 14.39 -41.40 -35.58
C ALA A 253 15.50 -42.46 -35.70
N VAL A 254 15.81 -43.19 -34.63
CA VAL A 254 16.80 -44.28 -34.67
C VAL A 254 16.38 -45.39 -35.64
N PHE A 255 15.08 -45.73 -35.69
CA PHE A 255 14.57 -46.74 -36.62
C PHE A 255 14.52 -46.28 -38.08
N LEU A 256 14.42 -44.98 -38.35
CA LEU A 256 14.38 -44.42 -39.71
C LEU A 256 15.77 -44.16 -40.31
N ILE A 257 16.82 -44.12 -39.50
CA ILE A 257 18.21 -43.90 -39.93
C ILE A 257 18.90 -45.22 -40.35
N LYS A 258 18.27 -46.36 -40.04
CA LYS A 258 18.74 -47.70 -40.41
C LYS A 258 18.12 -48.16 -41.72
#